data_AF-A0A928H2T1-F1
#
_entry.id   AF-A0A928H2T1-F1
#
_cell.length_a   1.000
_cell.length_b   1.000
_cell.length_c   1.000
_cell.angle_alpha   90.00
_cell.angle_beta   90.00
_cell.angle_gamma   90.00
#
_symmetry.space_group_name_H-M   'P 1'
#
loop_
_entity.id
_entity.type
_entity.pdbx_description
1 polymer ?
#
loop_
_entity_poly.entity_id
_entity_poly.type
_entity_poly.pdbx_seq_one_letter_code
_entity_poly.pdbx_strand_id
1 'polypeptide(L)'
;MAVNTPETDYMPSDWYLAKKIGQHLYDIKYAGLDIKTQVTMLDGKPEEIVVAIPMQMKHSTQDIANAVQWCCGGSKDYKLTVNGTGRFVKHGPVGDCGTTGRKLAVDFYGGNCVIGGGSPWTKDGTKADLSLNLLARARAVSYIQNHPDCPEVHCAISCRIGSPEILVVFTDKAGNELLSYRENVTPAEVIKEFNLQKPRFAEMCRKGLFS
;
A
#
# COMPACT_ATOMS: atom_id res chain seq x y z
N MET A 1 -0.72 6.44 8.22
CA MET A 1 0.49 7.21 7.87
C MET A 1 0.22 8.04 6.63
N ALA A 2 0.91 9.17 6.51
CA ALA A 2 1.10 9.92 5.27
C ALA A 2 2.53 10.50 5.22
N VAL A 3 3.12 10.59 4.03
CA VAL A 3 4.40 11.30 3.78
C VAL A 3 4.15 12.54 2.93
N ASN A 4 4.97 13.58 3.07
CA ASN A 4 4.76 14.84 2.36
C ASN A 4 5.29 14.76 0.92
N THR A 5 4.67 13.90 0.12
CA THR A 5 5.00 13.66 -1.28
C THR A 5 3.69 13.49 -2.05
N PRO A 6 3.06 14.59 -2.50
CA PRO A 6 1.78 14.52 -3.20
C PRO A 6 1.81 13.65 -4.47
N GLU A 7 2.96 13.54 -5.14
CA GLU A 7 3.15 12.76 -6.37
C GLU A 7 2.96 11.26 -6.15
N THR A 8 3.20 10.79 -4.94
CA THR A 8 2.97 9.40 -4.52
C THR A 8 1.61 9.20 -3.85
N ASP A 9 0.71 10.19 -3.98
CA ASP A 9 -0.54 10.27 -3.21
C ASP A 9 -0.25 10.16 -1.71
N TYR A 10 0.79 10.84 -1.21
CA TYR A 10 1.20 10.80 0.19
C TYR A 10 1.53 9.40 0.73
N MET A 11 1.88 8.44 -0.13
CA MET A 11 2.35 7.11 0.23
C MET A 11 3.88 7.02 0.23
N PRO A 12 4.49 6.14 1.05
CA PRO A 12 5.93 5.89 1.01
C PRO A 12 6.42 5.54 -0.40
N SER A 13 7.52 6.15 -0.83
CA SER A 13 8.00 6.08 -2.22
C SER A 13 8.40 4.67 -2.67
N ASP A 14 8.98 3.88 -1.78
CA ASP A 14 9.32 2.47 -1.98
C ASP A 14 8.06 1.64 -2.28
N TRP A 15 7.04 1.76 -1.42
CA TRP A 15 5.76 1.07 -1.58
C TRP A 15 5.04 1.52 -2.85
N TYR A 16 5.00 2.83 -3.09
CA TYR A 16 4.35 3.41 -4.26
C TYR A 16 4.99 2.92 -5.56
N LEU A 17 6.33 2.96 -5.66
CA LEU A 17 7.04 2.53 -6.86
C LEU A 17 6.91 1.01 -7.07
N ALA A 18 7.02 0.21 -6.00
CA ALA A 18 6.82 -1.24 -6.09
C ALA A 18 5.42 -1.56 -6.65
N LYS A 19 4.38 -0.94 -6.09
CA LYS A 19 2.99 -1.10 -6.55
C LYS A 19 2.81 -0.64 -8.00
N LYS A 20 3.37 0.53 -8.37
CA LYS A 20 3.32 1.07 -9.73
C LYS A 20 3.93 0.10 -10.75
N ILE A 21 5.11 -0.46 -10.45
CA ILE A 21 5.78 -1.45 -11.29
C ILE A 21 4.90 -2.71 -11.41
N GLY A 22 4.40 -3.24 -10.30
CA GLY A 22 3.58 -4.45 -10.29
C GLY A 22 2.31 -4.30 -11.12
N GLN A 23 1.61 -3.17 -10.96
CA GLN A 23 0.41 -2.84 -11.72
C GLN A 23 0.71 -2.67 -13.20
N HIS A 24 1.78 -1.94 -13.55
CA HIS A 24 2.16 -1.74 -14.95
C HIS A 24 2.49 -3.08 -15.64
N LEU A 25 3.25 -3.95 -14.98
CA LEU A 25 3.57 -5.29 -15.50
C LEU A 25 2.32 -6.17 -15.69
N TYR A 26 1.34 -6.04 -14.79
CA TYR A 26 0.04 -6.69 -14.94
C TYR A 26 -0.72 -6.17 -16.17
N ASP A 27 -0.78 -4.84 -16.34
CA ASP A 27 -1.57 -4.19 -17.39
C ASP A 27 -1.03 -4.47 -18.80
N ILE A 28 0.30 -4.51 -18.97
CA ILE A 28 0.94 -4.81 -20.26
C ILE A 28 0.91 -6.30 -20.63
N LYS A 29 0.51 -7.18 -19.70
CA LYS A 29 0.33 -8.63 -19.91
C LYS A 29 1.56 -9.36 -20.44
N TYR A 30 2.75 -8.92 -20.03
CA TYR A 30 4.01 -9.59 -20.41
C TYR A 30 4.23 -10.93 -19.67
N ALA A 31 3.35 -11.27 -18.73
CA ALA A 31 3.49 -12.45 -17.86
C ALA A 31 2.15 -13.00 -17.38
N GLY A 32 2.21 -14.11 -16.63
CA GLY A 32 1.11 -14.61 -15.81
C GLY A 32 0.77 -13.69 -14.62
N LEU A 33 -0.22 -14.09 -13.83
CA LEU A 33 -0.83 -13.25 -12.77
C LEU A 33 0.02 -13.11 -11.48
N ASP A 34 1.04 -13.95 -11.30
CA ASP A 34 1.83 -14.01 -10.06
C ASP A 34 3.07 -13.11 -10.14
N ILE A 35 2.87 -11.81 -9.97
CA ILE A 35 3.92 -10.80 -10.06
C ILE A 35 4.32 -10.36 -8.65
N LYS A 36 5.62 -10.32 -8.37
CA LYS A 36 6.18 -9.79 -7.13
C LYS A 36 7.20 -8.72 -7.45
N THR A 37 7.12 -7.60 -6.74
CA THR A 37 7.98 -6.44 -6.90
C THR A 37 8.48 -5.99 -5.54
N GLN A 38 9.76 -5.69 -5.46
CA GLN A 38 10.40 -5.11 -4.29
C GLN A 38 11.26 -3.93 -4.74
N VAL A 39 11.24 -2.86 -3.97
CA VAL A 39 12.03 -1.65 -4.21
C VAL A 39 12.78 -1.33 -2.93
N THR A 40 14.09 -1.12 -3.06
CA THR A 40 14.95 -0.57 -2.02
C THR A 40 15.26 0.87 -2.40
N MET A 41 15.06 1.80 -1.47
CA MET A 41 15.38 3.21 -1.65
C MET A 41 16.64 3.57 -0.87
N LEU A 42 17.51 4.40 -1.45
CA LEU A 42 18.65 5.04 -0.80
C LEU A 42 18.61 6.54 -1.12
N ASP A 43 18.67 7.39 -0.09
CA ASP A 43 18.65 8.86 -0.21
C ASP A 43 17.54 9.39 -1.14
N GLY A 44 16.35 8.80 -1.03
CA GLY A 44 15.17 9.19 -1.81
C GLY A 44 15.16 8.70 -3.27
N LYS A 45 16.13 7.89 -3.69
CA LYS A 45 16.21 7.29 -5.03
C LYS A 45 16.13 5.76 -4.98
N PRO A 46 15.62 5.10 -6.02
CA PRO A 46 15.69 3.64 -6.12
C PRO A 46 17.15 3.19 -6.21
N GLU A 47 17.58 2.32 -5.30
CA GLU A 47 18.91 1.71 -5.31
C GLU A 47 18.86 0.31 -5.93
N GLU A 48 17.87 -0.48 -5.53
CA GLU A 48 17.67 -1.84 -6.02
C GLU A 48 16.19 -2.13 -6.27
N ILE A 49 15.91 -2.77 -7.41
CA ILE A 49 14.59 -3.21 -7.80
C ILE A 49 14.65 -4.70 -8.11
N VAL A 50 13.76 -5.47 -7.49
CA VAL A 50 13.63 -6.91 -7.74
C VAL A 50 12.24 -7.18 -8.29
N VAL A 51 12.21 -7.89 -9.43
CA VAL A 51 10.96 -8.35 -10.06
C VAL A 51 11.03 -9.87 -10.20
N ALA A 52 10.07 -10.56 -9.59
CA ALA A 52 9.83 -11.98 -9.83
C ALA A 52 8.50 -12.14 -10.57
N ILE A 53 8.56 -12.72 -11.76
CA ILE A 53 7.46 -12.69 -12.72
C ILE A 53 7.48 -13.93 -13.64
N PRO A 54 6.35 -14.67 -13.79
CA PRO A 54 6.25 -15.81 -14.69
C PRO A 54 6.08 -15.32 -16.13
N MET A 55 7.20 -15.00 -16.76
CA MET A 55 7.25 -14.43 -18.10
C MET A 55 6.74 -15.41 -19.16
N GLN A 56 6.02 -14.89 -20.15
CA GLN A 56 5.67 -15.67 -21.34
C GLN A 56 6.92 -15.85 -22.23
N MET A 57 6.98 -16.97 -22.96
CA MET A 57 8.14 -17.32 -23.81
C MET A 57 8.55 -16.26 -24.84
N LYS A 58 7.62 -15.38 -25.24
CA LYS A 58 7.86 -14.31 -26.21
C LYS A 58 8.51 -13.05 -25.62
N HIS A 59 8.60 -12.96 -24.29
CA HIS A 59 9.16 -11.81 -23.59
C HIS A 59 10.51 -12.14 -22.96
N SER A 60 11.36 -11.12 -22.91
CA SER A 60 12.73 -11.17 -22.41
C SER A 60 12.89 -10.34 -21.13
N THR A 61 14.00 -10.53 -20.42
CA THR A 61 14.34 -9.70 -19.26
C THR A 61 14.51 -8.22 -19.65
N GLN A 62 14.88 -7.95 -20.90
CA GLN A 62 14.96 -6.59 -21.43
C GLN A 62 13.59 -5.92 -21.53
N ASP A 63 12.54 -6.66 -21.87
CA ASP A 63 11.16 -6.12 -21.90
C ASP A 63 10.71 -5.70 -20.49
N ILE A 64 11.06 -6.50 -19.48
CA ILE A 64 10.80 -6.17 -18.07
C ILE A 64 11.63 -4.95 -17.65
N ALA A 65 12.91 -4.89 -18.03
CA ALA A 65 13.76 -3.75 -17.74
C ALA A 65 13.23 -2.45 -18.35
N ASN A 66 12.70 -2.49 -19.57
CA ASN A 66 12.09 -1.32 -20.22
C ASN A 66 10.82 -0.88 -19.49
N ALA A 67 9.99 -1.82 -19.04
CA ALA A 67 8.78 -1.52 -18.25
C ALA A 67 9.11 -0.90 -16.88
N VAL A 68 10.13 -1.41 -16.19
CA VAL A 68 10.63 -0.84 -14.93
C VAL A 68 11.20 0.57 -15.17
N GLN A 69 12.01 0.74 -16.22
CA GLN A 69 12.56 2.04 -16.60
C GLN A 69 11.47 3.08 -16.84
N TRP A 70 10.39 2.71 -17.54
CA TRP A 70 9.23 3.58 -17.74
C TRP A 70 8.59 3.99 -16.41
N CYS A 71 8.43 3.05 -15.47
CA CYS A 71 7.89 3.35 -14.13
C CYS A 71 8.77 4.32 -13.34
N CYS A 72 10.09 4.23 -13.52
CA CYS A 72 11.11 5.10 -12.92
C CYS A 72 11.35 6.41 -13.70
N GLY A 73 10.42 6.82 -14.57
CA GLY A 73 10.52 8.09 -15.31
C GLY A 73 11.66 8.13 -16.32
N GLY A 74 12.10 6.97 -16.83
CA GLY A 74 13.21 6.87 -17.77
C GLY A 74 14.58 6.62 -17.12
N SER A 75 14.69 6.72 -15.79
CA SER A 75 15.96 6.45 -15.09
C SER A 75 16.38 4.98 -15.20
N LYS A 76 17.70 4.75 -15.25
CA LYS A 76 18.36 3.44 -15.16
C LYS A 76 19.34 3.36 -13.99
N ASP A 77 19.36 4.38 -13.14
CA ASP A 77 20.26 4.48 -12.00
C ASP A 77 19.70 3.67 -10.83
N TYR A 78 19.77 2.34 -10.97
CA TYR A 78 19.43 1.33 -9.96
C TYR A 78 19.93 -0.04 -10.42
N LYS A 79 20.13 -0.94 -9.46
CA LYS A 79 20.35 -2.35 -9.73
C LYS A 79 19.03 -3.06 -9.97
N LEU A 80 18.84 -3.65 -11.15
CA LEU A 80 17.66 -4.46 -11.46
C LEU A 80 17.95 -5.96 -11.43
N THR A 81 17.18 -6.70 -10.63
CA THR A 81 17.17 -8.16 -10.63
C THR A 81 15.82 -8.67 -11.16
N VAL A 82 15.82 -9.38 -12.29
CA VAL A 82 14.63 -10.05 -12.82
C VAL A 82 14.79 -11.55 -12.65
N ASN A 83 13.84 -12.19 -11.96
CA ASN A 83 13.83 -13.65 -11.74
C ASN A 83 15.16 -14.19 -11.17
N GLY A 84 15.67 -13.55 -10.09
CA GLY A 84 16.98 -13.86 -9.50
C GLY A 84 17.16 -15.30 -8.99
N THR A 85 16.07 -16.07 -8.84
CA THR A 85 16.09 -17.49 -8.44
C THR A 85 16.02 -18.47 -9.62
N GLY A 86 16.06 -17.98 -10.86
CA GLY A 86 15.92 -18.78 -12.07
C GLY A 86 14.52 -18.70 -12.69
N ARG A 87 14.13 -19.71 -13.48
CA ARG A 87 12.86 -19.66 -14.23
C ARG A 87 11.65 -19.82 -13.31
N PHE A 88 10.74 -18.85 -13.35
CA PHE A 88 9.48 -18.87 -12.60
C PHE A 88 8.34 -19.46 -13.45
N VAL A 89 8.22 -20.79 -13.49
CA VAL A 89 7.26 -21.50 -14.37
C VAL A 89 6.01 -21.99 -13.61
N LYS A 90 6.18 -22.66 -12.47
CA LYS A 90 5.07 -23.09 -11.60
C LYS A 90 4.76 -21.96 -10.63
N HIS A 91 3.54 -21.41 -10.69
CA HIS A 91 3.18 -20.20 -9.94
C HIS A 91 1.69 -20.19 -9.56
N GLY A 92 1.24 -19.14 -8.86
CA GLY A 92 -0.15 -19.02 -8.41
C GLY A 92 -0.55 -20.09 -7.38
N PRO A 93 -1.84 -20.44 -7.27
CA PRO A 93 -2.33 -21.40 -6.25
C PRO A 93 -1.72 -22.80 -6.32
N VAL A 94 -1.16 -23.18 -7.46
CA VAL A 94 -0.44 -24.45 -7.64
C VAL A 94 0.96 -24.41 -7.00
N GLY A 95 1.55 -23.21 -6.89
CA GLY A 95 2.89 -23.00 -6.33
C GLY A 95 2.91 -22.52 -4.88
N ASP A 96 1.85 -21.84 -4.42
CA ASP A 96 1.74 -21.34 -3.05
C ASP A 96 0.27 -21.23 -2.60
N CYS A 97 0.00 -21.51 -1.33
CA CYS A 97 -1.33 -21.41 -0.75
C CYS A 97 -1.62 -19.96 -0.32
N GLY A 98 -2.46 -19.27 -1.09
CA GLY A 98 -2.94 -17.95 -0.72
C GLY A 98 -4.11 -18.00 0.26
N THR A 99 -4.06 -17.20 1.33
CA THR A 99 -5.21 -16.99 2.22
C THR A 99 -5.47 -15.50 2.44
N THR A 100 -6.74 -15.14 2.67
CA THR A 100 -7.18 -13.77 2.91
C THR A 100 -6.42 -13.14 4.08
N GLY A 101 -5.99 -11.88 3.92
CA GLY A 101 -5.39 -11.12 5.01
C GLY A 101 -3.93 -11.47 5.33
N ARG A 102 -3.22 -12.18 4.45
CA ARG A 102 -1.81 -12.54 4.63
C ARG A 102 -0.81 -11.58 4.00
N LYS A 103 -1.27 -10.42 3.53
CA LYS A 103 -0.44 -9.40 2.88
C LYS A 103 -0.62 -8.02 3.49
N LEU A 104 -0.94 -7.93 4.79
CA LEU A 104 -1.24 -6.65 5.46
C LEU A 104 -0.14 -5.60 5.28
N ALA A 105 1.14 -5.96 5.38
CA ALA A 105 2.21 -5.00 5.11
C ALA A 105 2.12 -4.40 3.68
N VAL A 106 1.76 -5.21 2.68
CA VAL A 106 1.54 -4.77 1.30
C VAL A 106 0.23 -3.98 1.17
N ASP A 107 -0.84 -4.41 1.84
CA ASP A 107 -2.15 -3.73 1.80
C ASP A 107 -2.10 -2.32 2.40
N PHE A 108 -1.19 -2.10 3.36
CA PHE A 108 -1.01 -0.84 4.07
C PHE A 108 0.18 -0.05 3.51
N TYR A 109 1.29 0.02 4.26
CA TYR A 109 2.35 1.01 4.05
C TYR A 109 3.73 0.40 3.74
N GLY A 110 3.79 -0.86 3.32
CA GLY A 110 5.05 -1.53 2.94
C GLY A 110 6.03 -1.80 4.09
N GLY A 111 5.57 -1.69 5.34
CA GLY A 111 6.43 -1.75 6.53
C GLY A 111 6.90 -0.40 7.06
N ASN A 112 6.54 0.72 6.42
CA ASN A 112 6.91 2.06 6.85
C ASN A 112 6.14 2.55 8.09
N CYS A 113 5.07 1.87 8.50
CA CYS A 113 4.22 2.26 9.63
C CYS A 113 3.81 1.02 10.42
N VAL A 114 3.63 1.19 11.74
CA VAL A 114 3.02 0.18 12.59
C VAL A 114 1.57 -0.06 12.13
N ILE A 115 1.15 -1.32 12.10
CA ILE A 115 -0.21 -1.74 11.72
C ILE A 115 -0.87 -2.50 12.88
N GLY A 116 -2.17 -2.30 13.08
CA GLY A 116 -2.92 -2.90 14.19
C GLY A 116 -3.23 -4.41 14.03
N GLY A 117 -2.87 -5.03 12.91
CA GLY A 117 -2.99 -6.48 12.68
C GLY A 117 -4.34 -6.95 12.11
N GLY A 118 -5.39 -6.13 12.15
CA GLY A 118 -6.68 -6.44 11.53
C GLY A 118 -6.63 -6.43 10.00
N SER A 119 -7.10 -7.51 9.36
CA SER A 119 -7.28 -7.50 7.90
C SER A 119 -8.52 -6.70 7.49
N PRO A 120 -8.45 -5.83 6.47
CA PRO A 120 -9.63 -5.11 5.95
C PRO A 120 -10.50 -5.99 5.04
N TRP A 121 -9.96 -7.09 4.54
CA TRP A 121 -10.61 -7.89 3.50
C TRP A 121 -11.68 -8.83 4.07
N THR A 122 -12.69 -9.15 3.26
CA THR A 122 -13.88 -9.95 3.60
C THR A 122 -14.78 -9.35 4.69
N LYS A 123 -14.54 -8.09 5.06
CA LYS A 123 -15.30 -7.37 6.08
C LYS A 123 -16.18 -6.31 5.44
N ASP A 124 -17.40 -6.18 5.95
CA ASP A 124 -18.28 -5.08 5.61
C ASP A 124 -17.86 -3.77 6.32
N GLY A 125 -18.42 -2.64 5.89
CA GLY A 125 -18.02 -1.33 6.40
C GLY A 125 -18.26 -1.09 7.90
N THR A 126 -19.04 -1.94 8.60
CA THR A 126 -19.20 -1.82 10.05
C THR A 126 -17.99 -2.29 10.84
N LYS A 127 -17.04 -2.99 10.21
CA LYS A 127 -15.88 -3.57 10.90
C LYS A 127 -14.74 -2.57 10.97
N ALA A 128 -14.32 -2.25 12.19
CA ALA A 128 -13.27 -1.27 12.47
C ALA A 128 -11.95 -1.54 11.72
N ASP A 129 -11.60 -2.82 11.53
CA ASP A 129 -10.39 -3.23 10.80
C ASP A 129 -10.36 -2.74 9.34
N LEU A 130 -11.52 -2.43 8.76
CA LEU A 130 -11.64 -1.77 7.46
C LEU A 130 -11.86 -0.26 7.64
N SER A 131 -12.95 0.10 8.33
CA SER A 131 -13.46 1.47 8.35
C SER A 131 -12.55 2.45 9.09
N LEU A 132 -12.02 2.08 10.26
CA LEU A 132 -11.12 2.96 11.01
C LEU A 132 -9.72 3.06 10.38
N ASN A 133 -9.29 2.05 9.60
CA ASN A 133 -8.06 2.18 8.81
C ASN A 133 -8.19 3.20 7.68
N LEU A 134 -9.35 3.25 7.01
CA LEU A 134 -9.64 4.30 6.02
C LEU A 134 -9.72 5.68 6.67
N LEU A 135 -10.38 5.78 7.82
CA LEU A 135 -10.45 7.03 8.59
C LEU A 135 -9.06 7.49 9.04
N ALA A 136 -8.24 6.61 9.62
CA ALA A 136 -6.89 6.94 10.07
C ALA A 136 -6.02 7.44 8.91
N ARG A 137 -6.16 6.85 7.72
CA ARG A 137 -5.48 7.32 6.51
C ARG A 137 -5.96 8.72 6.10
N ALA A 138 -7.26 8.95 6.02
CA ALA A 138 -7.82 10.25 5.66
C ALA A 138 -7.37 11.35 6.63
N ARG A 139 -7.36 11.06 7.93
CA ARG A 139 -6.84 11.95 8.97
C ARG A 139 -5.35 12.24 8.82
N ALA A 140 -4.52 11.23 8.53
CA ALA A 140 -3.09 11.43 8.30
C ALA A 140 -2.81 12.32 7.08
N VAL A 141 -3.53 12.10 5.97
CA VAL A 141 -3.41 12.92 4.76
C VAL A 141 -3.86 14.36 5.02
N SER A 142 -4.99 14.55 5.71
CA SER A 142 -5.46 15.88 6.09
C SER A 142 -4.48 16.59 7.03
N TYR A 143 -3.86 15.88 7.97
CA TYR A 143 -2.85 16.45 8.85
C TYR A 143 -1.65 16.95 8.05
N ILE A 144 -1.06 16.11 7.19
CA ILE A 144 0.16 16.48 6.47
C ILE A 144 -0.07 17.62 5.47
N GLN A 145 -1.25 17.68 4.85
CA GLN A 145 -1.65 18.79 3.97
C GLN A 145 -1.73 20.14 4.70
N ASN A 146 -2.06 20.14 5.99
CA ASN A 146 -2.12 21.35 6.82
C ASN A 146 -0.78 21.69 7.50
N HIS A 147 0.22 20.81 7.40
CA HIS A 147 1.53 20.97 8.04
C HIS A 147 2.65 20.71 7.01
N PRO A 148 2.92 21.66 6.10
CA PRO A 148 3.85 21.47 4.99
C PRO A 148 5.30 21.20 5.43
N ASP A 149 5.67 21.60 6.65
CA ASP A 149 7.00 21.33 7.21
C ASP A 149 7.11 19.93 7.85
N CYS A 150 5.99 19.19 7.97
CA CYS A 150 5.98 17.83 8.48
C CYS A 150 6.29 16.85 7.35
N PRO A 151 7.45 16.17 7.35
CA PRO A 151 7.83 15.26 6.26
C PRO A 151 7.02 13.96 6.26
N GLU A 152 6.54 13.53 7.43
CA GLU A 152 5.87 12.25 7.65
C GLU A 152 5.06 12.29 8.94
N VAL A 153 3.84 11.76 8.91
CA VAL A 153 2.97 11.63 10.08
C VAL A 153 2.32 10.25 10.14
N HIS A 154 2.24 9.70 11.34
CA HIS A 154 1.55 8.45 11.63
C HIS A 154 0.27 8.80 12.39
N CYS A 155 -0.85 8.18 12.00
CA CYS A 155 -2.14 8.37 12.68
C CYS A 155 -2.60 7.01 13.19
N ALA A 156 -2.75 6.91 14.50
CA ALA A 156 -3.28 5.74 15.19
C ALA A 156 -4.69 6.05 15.70
N ILE A 157 -5.62 5.12 15.48
CA ILE A 157 -6.96 5.19 16.03
C ILE A 157 -7.19 3.98 16.94
N SER A 158 -7.61 4.24 18.17
CA SER A 158 -8.04 3.22 19.12
C SER A 158 -9.53 3.33 19.38
N CYS A 159 -10.22 2.19 19.44
CA CYS A 159 -11.66 2.11 19.67
C CYS A 159 -12.00 1.01 20.67
N ARG A 160 -13.20 1.10 21.26
CA ARG A 160 -13.78 0.05 22.11
C ARG A 160 -15.02 -0.51 21.44
N ILE A 161 -15.18 -1.84 21.44
CA ILE A 161 -16.37 -2.51 20.91
C ILE A 161 -17.64 -1.93 21.56
N GLY A 162 -18.61 -1.57 20.74
CA GLY A 162 -19.89 -0.98 21.19
C GLY A 162 -19.82 0.50 21.56
N SER A 163 -18.69 1.18 21.38
CA SER A 163 -18.50 2.60 21.69
C SER A 163 -18.26 3.41 20.42
N PRO A 164 -18.95 4.55 20.21
CA PRO A 164 -18.63 5.47 19.11
C PRO A 164 -17.40 6.34 19.41
N GLU A 165 -16.98 6.43 20.68
CA GLU A 165 -15.77 7.17 21.05
C GLU A 165 -14.51 6.47 20.52
N ILE A 166 -13.66 7.24 19.85
CA ILE A 166 -12.31 6.85 19.44
C ILE A 166 -11.26 7.80 20.03
N LEU A 167 -10.05 7.29 20.23
CA LEU A 167 -8.86 8.08 20.50
C LEU A 167 -8.03 8.15 19.22
N VAL A 168 -7.75 9.36 18.75
CA VAL A 168 -6.89 9.65 17.60
C VAL A 168 -5.56 10.20 18.12
N VAL A 169 -4.46 9.63 17.67
CA VAL A 169 -3.10 10.07 18.03
C VAL A 169 -2.27 10.23 16.76
N PHE A 170 -1.63 11.39 16.62
CA PHE A 170 -0.65 11.68 15.58
C PHE A 170 0.75 11.63 16.18
N THR A 171 1.66 10.91 15.51
CA THR A 171 3.08 10.88 15.89
C THR A 171 3.97 11.20 14.69
N ASP A 172 5.16 11.71 14.97
CA ASP A 172 6.22 11.77 13.97
C ASP A 172 6.85 10.39 13.72
N LYS A 173 7.85 10.34 12.84
CA LYS A 173 8.61 9.13 12.51
C LYS A 173 9.38 8.53 13.70
N ALA A 174 9.80 9.36 14.65
CA ALA A 174 10.49 8.92 15.86
C ALA A 174 9.52 8.39 16.93
N GLY A 175 8.20 8.55 16.72
CA GLY A 175 7.16 8.16 17.65
C GLY A 175 6.83 9.23 18.68
N ASN A 176 7.32 10.46 18.53
CA ASN A 176 6.91 11.55 19.40
C ASN A 176 5.47 11.95 19.09
N GLU A 177 4.65 12.14 20.13
CA GLU A 177 3.29 12.62 19.98
C GLU A 177 3.28 14.07 19.49
N LEU A 178 2.55 14.31 18.40
CA LEU A 178 2.34 15.64 17.82
C LEU A 178 0.99 16.22 18.25
N LEU A 179 -0.04 15.37 18.32
CA LEU A 179 -1.41 15.74 18.66
C LEU A 179 -2.19 14.49 19.09
N SER A 180 -3.02 14.59 20.11
CA SER A 180 -4.03 13.58 20.43
C SER A 180 -5.37 14.21 20.81
N TYR A 181 -6.46 13.53 20.45
CA TYR A 181 -7.81 13.94 20.84
C TYR A 181 -8.78 12.76 20.84
N ARG A 182 -9.91 12.93 21.53
CA ARG A 182 -11.04 12.00 21.48
C ARG A 182 -12.14 12.61 20.64
N GLU A 183 -12.78 11.79 19.81
CA GLU A 183 -13.98 12.17 19.07
C GLU A 183 -15.00 11.03 19.10
N ASN A 184 -16.27 11.36 18.92
CA ASN A 184 -17.31 10.37 18.67
C ASN A 184 -17.50 10.25 17.16
N VAL A 185 -17.23 9.06 16.62
CA VAL A 185 -17.53 8.73 15.24
C VAL A 185 -18.22 7.37 15.17
N THR A 186 -19.40 7.36 14.61
CA THR A 186 -20.19 6.15 14.44
C THR A 186 -19.74 5.39 13.19
N PRO A 187 -19.89 4.05 13.17
CA PRO A 187 -19.66 3.29 11.93
C PRO A 187 -20.49 3.79 10.75
N ALA A 188 -21.70 4.30 11.00
CA ALA A 188 -22.58 4.83 9.95
C ALA A 188 -21.99 6.08 9.26
N GLU A 189 -21.36 6.96 10.03
CA GLU A 189 -20.68 8.15 9.51
C GLU A 189 -19.50 7.75 8.62
N VAL A 190 -18.64 6.86 9.10
CA VAL A 190 -17.47 6.37 8.33
C VAL A 190 -17.91 5.61 7.06
N ILE A 191 -18.94 4.78 7.15
CA ILE A 191 -19.52 4.07 6.00
C ILE A 191 -20.00 5.05 4.92
N LYS A 192 -20.67 6.13 5.34
CA LYS A 192 -21.16 7.17 4.44
C LYS A 192 -20.00 7.93 3.80
N GLU A 193 -19.01 8.35 4.60
CA GLU A 193 -17.82 9.08 4.15
C GLU A 193 -17.07 8.32 3.05
N PHE A 194 -16.80 7.03 3.27
CA PHE A 194 -16.03 6.20 2.33
C PHE A 194 -16.89 5.40 1.32
N ASN A 195 -18.20 5.64 1.29
CA ASN A 195 -19.14 4.95 0.40
C ASN A 195 -19.09 3.41 0.51
N LEU A 196 -19.00 2.87 1.72
CA LEU A 196 -18.77 1.43 1.98
C LEU A 196 -20.02 0.54 1.81
N GLN A 197 -21.15 1.11 1.39
CA GLN A 197 -22.36 0.35 1.01
C GLN A 197 -22.41 0.02 -0.48
N LYS A 198 -21.46 0.53 -1.28
CA LYS A 198 -21.39 0.24 -2.72
C LYS A 198 -20.61 -1.06 -2.97
N PRO A 199 -20.95 -1.85 -4.00
CA PRO A 199 -20.24 -3.08 -4.36
C PRO A 199 -18.87 -2.80 -5.00
N ARG A 200 -17.94 -2.18 -4.25
CA ARG A 200 -16.61 -1.74 -4.73
C ARG A 200 -15.44 -2.48 -4.10
N PHE A 201 -15.68 -3.38 -3.15
CA PHE A 201 -14.61 -4.07 -2.40
C PHE A 201 -13.67 -4.88 -3.28
N ALA A 202 -14.17 -5.54 -4.34
CA ALA A 202 -13.32 -6.28 -5.27
C ALA A 202 -12.36 -5.37 -6.05
N GLU A 203 -12.80 -4.16 -6.40
CA GLU A 203 -11.96 -3.15 -7.01
C GLU A 203 -10.90 -2.65 -6.02
N MET A 204 -11.29 -2.39 -4.77
CA MET A 204 -10.37 -2.03 -3.69
C MET A 204 -9.31 -3.12 -3.44
N CYS A 205 -9.68 -4.41 -3.46
CA CYS A 205 -8.71 -5.50 -3.35
C CYS A 205 -7.66 -5.45 -4.47
N ARG A 206 -8.06 -5.07 -5.69
CA ARG A 206 -7.16 -5.01 -6.84
C ARG A 206 -6.30 -3.76 -6.83
N LYS A 207 -6.91 -2.60 -6.57
CA LYS A 207 -6.22 -1.30 -6.62
C LYS A 207 -5.41 -1.04 -5.36
N GLY A 208 -5.81 -1.58 -4.21
CA GLY A 208 -5.25 -1.29 -2.89
C GLY A 208 -6.26 -0.59 -1.97
N LEU A 209 -6.07 -0.71 -0.66
CA LEU A 209 -7.03 -0.20 0.33
C LEU A 209 -7.22 1.33 0.25
N PHE A 210 -6.13 2.06 -0.02
CA PHE A 210 -6.08 3.53 0.03
C PHE A 210 -6.19 4.20 -1.35
N SER A 211 -6.59 3.46 -2.38
CA SER A 211 -6.69 3.93 -3.77
C SER A 211 -8.11 4.08 -4.29
#